data_AF-A0A2M7WQV1-F1
#
_entry.id   AF-A0A2M7WQV1-F1
#
_cell.length_a   1.000
_cell.length_b   1.000
_cell.length_c   1.000
_cell.angle_alpha   90.00
_cell.angle_beta   90.00
_cell.angle_gamma   90.00
#
_symmetry.space_group_name_H-M   'P 1'
#
loop_
_entity.id
_entity.type
_entity.pdbx_description
1 polymer ?
#
loop_
_entity_poly.entity_id
_entity_poly.type
_entity_poly.pdbx_seq_one_letter_code
_entity_poly.pdbx_strand_id
1 'polypeptide(L)'
;MKPVPLSAALFHSLAARLLLWFLLLSLLPLAILGLGGYYNAKTSMQHEAMDKLVGLARHKAQRLEGYFIETANHLVSLSRSDAAKQALQQAETALKEGGLYSQEYAAVGQIYDPILKNNTETGAFQDLFLITADGMIVFTLAKESDLGGNLITGTYRDSELGKLFGEVMTTHHTAISDFAFIMSLPTKSPALPAPLSSIKAGCSVYWRCRSI
;
A
#
# COMPACT_ATOMS: atom_id res chain seq x y z
N MET A 1 -73.11 44.34 -10.47
CA MET A 1 -71.94 44.25 -11.39
C MET A 1 -71.20 42.96 -11.07
N LYS A 2 -71.20 41.97 -11.98
CA LYS A 2 -70.36 40.77 -11.87
C LYS A 2 -69.28 40.87 -12.96
N PRO A 3 -67.99 40.68 -12.64
CA PRO A 3 -66.94 40.69 -13.65
C PRO A 3 -66.99 39.41 -14.49
N VAL A 4 -66.89 39.58 -15.80
CA VAL A 4 -66.80 38.50 -16.79
C VAL A 4 -65.33 38.07 -16.89
N PRO A 5 -64.99 36.77 -16.89
CA PRO A 5 -63.60 36.32 -16.79
C PRO A 5 -62.84 36.56 -18.09
N LEU A 6 -61.66 37.20 -17.95
CA LEU A 6 -60.78 37.65 -19.05
C LEU A 6 -60.18 36.53 -19.92
N SER A 7 -60.37 35.26 -19.57
CA SER A 7 -59.69 34.12 -20.19
C SER A 7 -60.39 33.54 -21.43
N ALA A 8 -61.69 33.82 -21.63
CA ALA A 8 -62.47 33.17 -22.70
C ALA A 8 -62.45 33.93 -24.05
N ALA A 9 -62.13 35.23 -24.06
CA ALA A 9 -62.19 36.07 -25.27
C ALA A 9 -60.94 36.01 -26.15
N LEU A 10 -59.80 35.53 -25.63
CA LEU A 10 -58.54 35.45 -26.38
C LEU A 10 -58.56 34.38 -27.48
N PHE A 11 -59.40 33.34 -27.39
CA PHE A 11 -59.30 32.16 -28.27
C PHE A 11 -60.16 32.20 -29.55
N HIS A 12 -61.01 33.22 -29.73
CA HIS A 12 -61.91 33.33 -30.90
C HIS A 12 -61.40 34.29 -32.00
N SER A 13 -60.39 35.12 -31.72
CA SER A 13 -59.82 36.06 -32.70
C SER A 13 -58.85 35.36 -33.65
N LEU A 14 -59.00 35.61 -34.97
CA LEU A 14 -58.08 35.13 -36.01
C LEU A 14 -56.61 35.53 -35.73
N ALA A 15 -56.41 36.72 -35.16
CA ALA A 15 -55.08 37.21 -34.79
C ALA A 15 -54.44 36.38 -33.67
N ALA A 16 -55.21 35.95 -32.68
CA ALA A 16 -54.71 35.12 -31.59
C ALA A 16 -54.31 33.72 -32.06
N ARG A 17 -55.05 33.13 -33.01
CA ARG A 17 -54.67 31.85 -33.64
C ARG A 17 -53.34 31.96 -34.39
N LEU A 18 -53.15 33.01 -35.20
CA LEU A 18 -51.90 33.26 -35.93
C LEU A 18 -50.71 33.49 -34.98
N LEU A 19 -50.90 34.26 -33.90
CA LEU A 19 -49.87 34.49 -32.89
C LEU A 19 -49.48 33.20 -32.14
N LEU A 20 -50.44 32.33 -31.84
CA LEU A 20 -50.18 31.05 -31.17
C LEU A 20 -49.34 30.11 -32.05
N TRP A 21 -49.61 30.05 -33.35
CA TRP A 21 -48.78 29.30 -34.30
C TRP A 21 -47.37 29.85 -34.44
N PHE A 22 -47.19 31.18 -34.48
CA PHE A 22 -45.85 31.80 -34.50
C PHE A 22 -45.05 31.53 -33.21
N LEU A 23 -45.72 31.55 -32.06
CA LEU A 23 -45.12 31.21 -30.77
C LEU A 23 -44.70 29.74 -30.72
N LEU A 24 -45.57 28.82 -31.16
CA LEU A 24 -45.23 27.41 -31.25
C LEU A 24 -44.07 27.15 -32.23
N LEU A 25 -44.08 27.80 -33.40
CA LEU A 25 -43.06 27.61 -34.43
C LEU A 25 -41.65 28.02 -33.98
N SER A 26 -41.55 29.05 -33.14
CA SER A 26 -40.25 29.51 -32.60
C SER A 26 -39.84 28.79 -31.32
N LEU A 27 -40.80 28.43 -30.46
CA LEU A 27 -40.54 27.78 -29.18
C LEU A 27 -40.15 26.30 -29.35
N LEU A 28 -40.73 25.61 -30.33
CA LEU A 28 -40.55 24.18 -30.52
C LEU A 28 -39.11 23.82 -30.96
N PRO A 29 -38.49 24.47 -31.96
CA PRO A 29 -37.08 24.25 -32.30
C PRO A 29 -36.14 24.59 -31.14
N LEU A 30 -36.43 25.66 -30.39
CA LEU A 30 -35.64 26.06 -29.23
C LEU A 30 -35.70 25.00 -28.11
N ALA A 31 -36.88 24.43 -27.86
CA ALA A 31 -37.05 23.36 -26.88
C ALA A 31 -36.31 22.09 -27.28
N ILE A 32 -36.37 21.71 -28.57
CA ILE A 32 -35.63 20.55 -29.09
C ILE A 32 -34.12 20.75 -28.91
N LEU A 33 -33.59 21.92 -29.31
CA LEU A 33 -32.18 22.24 -29.15
C LEU A 33 -31.75 22.30 -27.68
N GLY A 34 -32.57 22.90 -26.82
CA GLY A 34 -32.31 23.00 -25.38
C GLY A 34 -32.28 21.64 -24.70
N LEU A 35 -33.25 20.78 -24.99
CA LEU A 35 -33.30 19.42 -24.43
C LEU A 35 -32.16 18.56 -24.97
N GLY A 36 -31.90 18.57 -26.28
CA GLY A 36 -30.79 17.82 -26.88
C GLY A 36 -29.43 18.27 -26.33
N GLY A 37 -29.21 19.57 -26.23
CA GLY A 37 -28.02 20.16 -25.62
C GLY A 37 -27.89 19.79 -24.13
N TYR A 38 -28.99 19.81 -23.37
CA TYR A 38 -29.01 19.43 -21.96
C TYR A 38 -28.59 17.96 -21.74
N TYR A 39 -29.12 17.02 -22.54
CA TYR A 39 -28.75 15.62 -22.43
C TYR A 39 -27.27 15.40 -22.77
N ASN A 40 -26.79 15.98 -23.88
CA ASN A 40 -25.40 15.87 -24.31
C ASN A 40 -24.42 16.47 -23.29
N ALA A 41 -24.76 17.63 -22.71
CA ALA A 41 -23.94 18.29 -21.70
C ALA A 41 -23.88 17.46 -20.40
N LYS A 42 -25.02 16.92 -19.95
CA LYS A 42 -25.11 16.08 -18.76
C LYS A 42 -24.24 14.82 -18.89
N THR A 43 -24.32 14.11 -20.01
CA THR A 43 -23.54 12.88 -20.23
C THR A 43 -22.04 13.17 -20.33
N SER A 44 -21.65 14.26 -21.00
CA SER A 44 -20.24 14.65 -21.13
C SER A 44 -19.58 14.95 -19.77
N MET A 45 -20.28 15.68 -18.89
CA MET A 45 -19.80 15.98 -17.53
C MET A 45 -19.68 14.72 -16.65
N GLN A 46 -20.62 13.78 -16.79
CA GLN A 46 -20.59 12.51 -16.06
C GLN A 46 -19.41 11.64 -16.47
N HIS A 47 -19.13 11.55 -17.78
CA HIS A 47 -17.95 10.84 -18.29
C HIS A 47 -16.66 11.48 -17.79
N GLU A 48 -16.54 12.81 -17.82
CA GLU A 48 -15.35 13.51 -17.30
C GLU A 48 -15.13 13.26 -15.80
N ALA A 49 -16.20 13.24 -14.99
CA ALA A 49 -16.13 12.94 -13.57
C ALA A 49 -15.69 11.49 -13.30
N MET A 50 -16.19 10.53 -14.09
CA MET A 50 -15.81 9.12 -13.98
C MET A 50 -14.36 8.90 -14.41
N ASP A 51 -13.94 9.52 -15.51
CA ASP A 51 -12.57 9.41 -16.01
C ASP A 51 -11.54 9.96 -15.01
N LYS A 52 -11.89 11.04 -14.28
CA LYS A 52 -11.06 11.55 -13.18
C LYS A 52 -10.90 10.53 -12.06
N LEU A 53 -11.97 9.85 -11.65
CA LEU A 53 -11.89 8.83 -10.59
C LEU A 53 -11.08 7.61 -11.03
N VAL A 54 -11.27 7.15 -12.27
CA VAL A 54 -10.47 6.06 -12.84
C VAL A 54 -9.00 6.47 -12.95
N GLY A 55 -8.72 7.70 -13.38
CA GLY A 55 -7.38 8.27 -13.41
C GLY A 55 -6.72 8.29 -12.03
N LEU A 56 -7.44 8.74 -11.00
CA LEU A 56 -6.96 8.73 -9.61
C LEU A 56 -6.73 7.32 -9.08
N ALA A 57 -7.65 6.39 -9.34
CA ALA A 57 -7.51 5.00 -8.93
C ALA A 57 -6.27 4.36 -9.58
N ARG A 58 -6.08 4.56 -10.89
CA ARG A 58 -4.89 4.10 -11.62
C ARG A 58 -3.61 4.73 -11.07
N HIS A 59 -3.60 6.04 -10.81
CA HIS A 59 -2.43 6.72 -10.26
C HIS A 59 -2.07 6.23 -8.85
N LYS A 60 -3.06 5.93 -8.02
CA LYS A 60 -2.83 5.34 -6.70
C LYS A 60 -2.25 3.92 -6.81
N ALA A 61 -2.80 3.09 -7.70
CA ALA A 61 -2.30 1.75 -7.94
C ALA A 61 -0.85 1.76 -8.44
N GLN A 62 -0.52 2.62 -9.41
CA GLN A 62 0.84 2.77 -9.92
C GLN A 62 1.84 3.21 -8.84
N ARG A 63 1.42 4.06 -7.91
CA ARG A 63 2.27 4.48 -6.78
C ARG A 63 2.58 3.32 -5.84
N LEU A 64 1.59 2.47 -5.57
CA LEU A 64 1.77 1.30 -4.72
C LEU A 64 2.71 0.28 -5.37
N GLU A 65 2.51 0.00 -6.66
CA GLU A 65 3.39 -0.88 -7.44
C GLU A 65 4.83 -0.38 -7.46
N GLY A 66 5.02 0.92 -7.76
CA GLY A 66 6.34 1.55 -7.78
C GLY A 66 7.04 1.47 -6.42
N TYR A 67 6.30 1.67 -5.33
CA TYR A 67 6.84 1.55 -3.98
C TYR A 67 7.38 0.14 -3.70
N PHE A 68 6.66 -0.93 -4.05
CA PHE A 68 7.13 -2.30 -3.83
C PHE A 68 8.37 -2.64 -4.66
N ILE A 69 8.42 -2.20 -5.92
CA ILE A 69 9.59 -2.42 -6.78
C ILE A 69 10.82 -1.68 -6.25
N GLU A 70 10.66 -0.42 -5.84
CA GLU A 70 11.75 0.37 -5.24
C GLU A 70 12.27 -0.27 -3.94
N THR A 71 11.34 -0.70 -3.10
CA THR A 71 11.57 -1.42 -1.85
C THR A 71 12.36 -2.72 -2.09
N ALA A 72 11.97 -3.53 -3.09
CA ALA A 72 12.70 -4.74 -3.46
C ALA A 72 14.13 -4.43 -3.98
N ASN A 73 14.28 -3.39 -4.81
CA ASN A 73 15.59 -2.98 -5.32
C ASN A 73 16.52 -2.50 -4.21
N HIS A 74 16.00 -1.74 -3.23
CA HIS A 74 16.76 -1.33 -2.06
C HIS A 74 17.27 -2.52 -1.24
N LEU A 75 16.46 -3.55 -1.03
CA LEU A 75 16.90 -4.76 -0.32
C LEU A 75 17.94 -5.56 -1.10
N VAL A 76 17.78 -5.68 -2.42
CA VAL A 76 18.79 -6.34 -3.26
C VAL A 76 20.12 -5.57 -3.21
N SER A 77 20.07 -4.23 -3.18
CA SER A 77 21.26 -3.39 -3.02
C SER A 77 21.92 -3.60 -1.65
N LEU A 78 21.14 -3.48 -0.57
CA LEU A 78 21.62 -3.63 0.80
C LEU A 78 22.22 -5.01 1.04
N SER A 79 21.56 -6.05 0.56
CA SER A 79 22.01 -7.42 0.78
C SER A 79 23.28 -7.80 0.01
N ARG A 80 23.58 -7.09 -1.09
CA ARG A 80 24.86 -7.21 -1.81
C ARG A 80 25.97 -6.38 -1.17
N SER A 81 25.63 -5.44 -0.28
CA SER A 81 26.60 -4.61 0.41
C SER A 81 27.51 -5.42 1.34
N ASP A 82 28.74 -4.95 1.49
CA ASP A 82 29.70 -5.58 2.41
C ASP A 82 29.26 -5.43 3.86
N ALA A 83 28.57 -4.35 4.20
CA ALA A 83 28.01 -4.15 5.53
C ALA A 83 27.01 -5.26 5.90
N ALA A 84 26.08 -5.61 5.02
CA ALA A 84 25.11 -6.68 5.29
C ALA A 84 25.77 -8.06 5.40
N LYS A 85 26.75 -8.35 4.55
CA LYS A 85 27.54 -9.60 4.61
C LYS A 85 28.28 -9.74 5.93
N GLN A 86 29.01 -8.69 6.32
CA GLN A 86 29.80 -8.70 7.55
C GLN A 86 28.90 -8.73 8.78
N ALA A 87 27.79 -7.98 8.77
CA ALA A 87 26.80 -8.01 9.84
C ALA A 87 26.23 -9.43 10.03
N LEU A 88 25.84 -10.10 8.95
CA LEU A 88 25.33 -11.47 9.00
C LEU A 88 26.38 -12.42 9.58
N GLN A 89 27.61 -12.39 9.06
CA GLN A 89 28.69 -13.29 9.47
C GLN A 89 29.11 -13.08 10.94
N GLN A 90 29.25 -11.82 11.37
CA GLN A 90 29.65 -11.49 12.73
C GLN A 90 28.53 -11.75 13.72
N ALA A 91 27.28 -11.43 13.38
CA ALA A 91 26.12 -11.74 14.20
C ALA A 91 25.96 -13.25 14.40
N GLU A 92 26.09 -14.04 13.33
CA GLU A 92 26.03 -15.50 13.39
C GLU A 92 27.12 -16.08 14.28
N THR A 93 28.37 -15.62 14.12
CA THR A 93 29.51 -16.10 14.92
C THR A 93 29.32 -15.73 16.39
N ALA A 94 29.02 -14.47 16.69
CA ALA A 94 28.81 -14.00 18.05
C ALA A 94 27.64 -14.70 18.75
N LEU A 95 26.55 -14.97 18.01
CA LEU A 95 25.41 -15.70 18.54
C LEU A 95 25.75 -17.17 18.82
N LYS A 96 26.54 -17.83 17.96
CA LYS A 96 26.96 -19.24 18.15
C LYS A 96 27.95 -19.42 19.30
N GLU A 97 28.89 -18.49 19.46
CA GLU A 97 29.97 -18.61 20.45
C GLU A 97 29.56 -18.09 21.83
N GLY A 98 28.94 -16.91 21.88
CA GLY A 98 28.59 -16.25 23.14
C GLY A 98 27.09 -16.30 23.48
N GLY A 99 26.23 -16.53 22.49
CA GLY A 99 24.78 -16.41 22.68
C GLY A 99 24.28 -14.97 22.63
N LEU A 100 22.96 -14.80 22.75
CA LEU A 100 22.28 -13.53 22.50
C LEU A 100 22.62 -12.43 23.50
N TYR A 101 22.96 -12.82 24.73
CA TYR A 101 23.25 -11.90 25.84
C TYR A 101 24.76 -11.68 26.05
N SER A 102 25.58 -12.13 25.10
CA SER A 102 27.03 -11.99 25.16
C SER A 102 27.49 -10.55 24.89
N GLN A 103 28.68 -10.22 25.37
CA GLN A 103 29.30 -8.93 25.09
C GLN A 103 29.67 -8.81 23.60
N GLU A 104 30.07 -9.93 23.01
CA GLU A 104 30.43 -10.08 21.60
C GLU A 104 29.22 -9.76 20.71
N TYR A 105 28.05 -10.33 21.00
CA TYR A 105 26.83 -10.06 20.26
C TYR A 105 26.35 -8.61 20.45
N ALA A 106 26.46 -8.07 21.67
CA ALA A 106 26.15 -6.67 21.92
C ALA A 106 27.03 -5.71 21.12
N ALA A 107 28.31 -6.03 20.92
CA ALA A 107 29.23 -5.24 20.11
C ALA A 107 28.84 -5.23 18.62
N VAL A 108 28.34 -6.36 18.08
CA VAL A 108 27.81 -6.43 16.71
C VAL A 108 26.68 -5.43 16.52
N GLY A 109 25.72 -5.39 17.45
CA GLY A 109 24.63 -4.40 17.41
C GLY A 109 25.14 -2.96 17.42
N GLN A 110 26.10 -2.63 18.29
CA GLN A 110 26.67 -1.27 18.35
C GLN A 110 27.32 -0.83 17.03
N ILE A 111 27.96 -1.76 16.31
CA ILE A 111 28.62 -1.49 15.05
C ILE A 111 27.60 -1.37 13.91
N TYR A 112 26.70 -2.35 13.79
CA TYR A 112 25.87 -2.50 12.59
C TYR A 112 24.50 -1.85 12.69
N ASP A 113 23.94 -1.61 13.89
CA ASP A 113 22.68 -0.87 14.06
C ASP A 113 22.72 0.48 13.30
N PRO A 114 23.70 1.38 13.52
CA PRO A 114 23.72 2.68 12.83
C PRO A 114 23.97 2.53 11.32
N ILE A 115 24.82 1.57 10.92
CA ILE A 115 25.15 1.35 9.51
C ILE A 115 23.92 0.87 8.76
N LEU A 116 23.26 -0.17 9.25
CA LEU A 116 22.07 -0.74 8.62
C LEU A 116 20.91 0.24 8.70
N LYS A 117 20.75 0.97 9.81
CA LYS A 117 19.74 2.03 9.93
C LYS A 117 19.89 3.09 8.86
N ASN A 118 21.08 3.66 8.68
CA ASN A 118 21.34 4.70 7.66
C ASN A 118 21.05 4.19 6.22
N ASN A 119 21.20 2.89 5.97
CA ASN A 119 20.85 2.28 4.68
C ASN A 119 19.35 1.98 4.53
N THR A 120 18.55 2.10 5.60
CA THR A 120 17.09 1.89 5.63
C THR A 120 16.29 3.20 5.79
N GLU A 121 16.97 4.36 5.90
CA GLU A 121 16.37 5.66 6.26
C GLU A 121 15.33 6.22 5.26
N THR A 122 15.12 5.59 4.12
CA THR A 122 13.96 5.90 3.25
C THR A 122 12.61 5.47 3.85
N GLY A 123 12.60 4.83 5.02
CA GLY A 123 11.37 4.36 5.67
C GLY A 123 10.70 3.22 4.90
N ALA A 124 11.44 2.55 4.03
CA ALA A 124 10.94 1.50 3.14
C ALA A 124 10.54 0.21 3.90
N PHE A 125 11.07 -0.01 5.10
CA PHE A 125 10.79 -1.21 5.91
C PHE A 125 10.72 -0.84 7.39
N GLN A 126 9.81 -1.48 8.15
CA GLN A 126 9.73 -1.29 9.61
C GLN A 126 10.83 -2.03 10.36
N ASP A 127 11.21 -3.22 9.88
CA ASP A 127 12.29 -4.02 10.44
C ASP A 127 13.12 -4.66 9.32
N LEU A 128 14.38 -4.93 9.62
CA LEU A 128 15.35 -5.60 8.77
C LEU A 128 15.87 -6.84 9.49
N PHE A 129 15.62 -8.01 8.92
CA PHE A 129 16.10 -9.28 9.43
C PHE A 129 17.33 -9.76 8.66
N LEU A 130 18.37 -10.18 9.37
CA LEU A 130 19.45 -10.99 8.80
C LEU A 130 19.24 -12.44 9.24
N ILE A 131 19.12 -13.31 8.25
CA ILE A 131 18.76 -14.71 8.45
C ILE A 131 19.81 -15.57 7.77
N THR A 132 20.30 -16.57 8.49
CA THR A 132 21.29 -17.52 7.98
C THR A 132 20.67 -18.49 6.98
N ALA A 133 21.50 -19.23 6.24
CA ALA A 133 21.03 -20.17 5.23
C ALA A 133 20.25 -21.36 5.83
N ASP A 134 20.49 -21.70 7.09
CA ASP A 134 19.76 -22.68 7.89
C ASP A 134 18.51 -22.09 8.57
N GLY A 135 18.16 -20.83 8.28
CA GLY A 135 16.92 -20.20 8.68
C GLY A 135 16.93 -19.56 10.06
N MET A 136 18.07 -19.41 10.71
CA MET A 136 18.16 -18.75 12.01
C MET A 136 18.15 -17.23 11.85
N ILE A 137 17.30 -16.55 12.59
CA ILE A 137 17.26 -15.08 12.67
C ILE A 137 18.40 -14.65 13.59
N VAL A 138 19.47 -14.10 13.01
CA VAL A 138 20.69 -13.73 13.76
C VAL A 138 20.79 -12.23 14.02
N PHE A 139 19.94 -11.42 13.39
CA PHE A 139 19.89 -9.98 13.63
C PHE A 139 18.50 -9.43 13.26
N THR A 140 18.03 -8.46 14.04
CA THR A 140 16.85 -7.61 13.76
C THR A 140 17.23 -6.17 14.13
N LEU A 141 16.88 -5.22 13.26
CA LEU A 141 17.13 -3.80 13.51
C LEU A 141 16.18 -3.23 14.56
N ALA A 142 14.93 -3.70 14.59
CA ALA A 142 13.94 -3.32 15.61
C ALA A 142 14.16 -4.04 16.95
N LYS A 143 15.08 -5.02 17.01
CA LYS A 143 15.40 -5.82 18.22
C LYS A 143 14.17 -6.54 18.77
N GLU A 144 13.39 -7.12 17.87
CA GLU A 144 12.18 -7.86 18.18
C GLU A 144 12.45 -9.24 18.81
N SER A 145 11.41 -9.84 19.39
CA SER A 145 11.48 -11.08 20.18
C SER A 145 11.65 -12.37 19.37
N ASP A 146 11.60 -12.26 18.05
CA ASP A 146 11.88 -13.29 17.04
C ASP A 146 13.37 -13.61 16.89
N LEU A 147 14.25 -12.75 17.41
CA LEU A 147 15.70 -12.96 17.40
C LEU A 147 16.12 -14.29 18.04
N GLY A 148 16.97 -15.05 17.35
CA GLY A 148 17.37 -16.41 17.74
C GLY A 148 16.35 -17.50 17.37
N GLY A 149 15.21 -17.13 16.77
CA GLY A 149 14.26 -18.05 16.17
C GLY A 149 14.76 -18.71 14.90
N ASN A 150 14.14 -19.82 14.50
CA ASN A 150 14.43 -20.48 13.23
C ASN A 150 13.15 -20.54 12.35
N LEU A 151 13.32 -20.25 11.05
CA LEU A 151 12.25 -20.19 10.05
C LEU A 151 12.02 -21.50 9.31
N ILE A 152 12.91 -22.48 9.46
CA ILE A 152 12.77 -23.83 8.91
C ILE A 152 12.25 -24.80 9.98
N THR A 153 12.60 -24.56 11.24
CA THR A 153 12.32 -25.43 12.38
C THR A 153 11.73 -24.65 13.56
N GLY A 154 10.98 -25.32 14.44
CA GLY A 154 10.40 -24.68 15.61
C GLY A 154 9.18 -23.81 15.30
N THR A 155 8.94 -22.81 16.14
CA THR A 155 7.66 -22.08 16.20
C THR A 155 7.37 -21.21 14.97
N TYR A 156 8.39 -20.79 14.22
CA TYR A 156 8.23 -19.85 13.10
C TYR A 156 8.16 -20.49 11.72
N ARG A 157 8.31 -21.82 11.62
CA ARG A 157 8.27 -22.56 10.36
C ARG A 157 7.00 -22.30 9.55
N ASP A 158 5.85 -22.31 10.24
CA ASP A 158 4.54 -22.14 9.61
C ASP A 158 4.07 -20.67 9.57
N SER A 159 4.93 -19.74 10.02
CA SER A 159 4.67 -18.30 9.92
C SER A 159 4.81 -17.82 8.46
N GLU A 160 4.23 -16.66 8.16
CA GLU A 160 4.35 -16.04 6.83
C GLU A 160 5.80 -15.74 6.46
N LEU A 161 6.62 -15.34 7.44
CA LEU A 161 8.05 -15.15 7.25
C LEU A 161 8.77 -16.49 6.95
N GLY A 162 8.37 -17.58 7.59
CA GLY A 162 8.88 -18.93 7.32
C GLY A 162 8.54 -19.44 5.92
N LYS A 163 7.29 -19.24 5.49
CA LYS A 163 6.83 -19.57 4.12
C LYS A 163 7.58 -18.77 3.07
N LEU A 164 7.68 -17.45 3.27
CA LEU A 164 8.41 -16.55 2.39
C LEU A 164 9.90 -16.92 2.32
N PHE A 165 10.51 -17.26 3.45
CA PHE A 165 11.89 -17.74 3.49
C PHE A 165 12.05 -19.01 2.64
N GLY A 166 11.14 -19.98 2.78
CA GLY A 166 11.13 -21.20 1.96
C GLY A 166 10.99 -20.93 0.46
N GLU A 167 10.12 -19.98 0.10
CA GLU A 167 9.93 -19.55 -1.29
C GLU A 167 11.20 -18.93 -1.88
N VAL A 168 11.83 -17.99 -1.18
CA VAL A 168 13.09 -17.35 -1.62
C VAL A 168 14.23 -18.37 -1.69
N MET A 169 14.29 -19.33 -0.77
CA MET A 169 15.30 -20.39 -0.81
C MET A 169 15.11 -21.33 -2.01
N THR A 170 13.87 -21.53 -2.45
CA THR A 170 13.54 -22.38 -3.60
C THR A 170 13.72 -21.66 -4.93
N THR A 171 13.27 -20.41 -5.01
CA THR A 171 13.26 -19.62 -6.26
C THR A 171 14.59 -18.89 -6.50
N HIS A 172 15.38 -18.67 -5.45
CA HIS A 172 16.59 -17.82 -5.48
C HIS A 172 16.34 -16.37 -5.91
N HIS A 173 15.09 -15.93 -5.89
CA HIS A 173 14.66 -14.57 -6.21
C HIS A 173 14.09 -13.89 -4.98
N THR A 174 14.11 -12.56 -4.96
CA THR A 174 13.40 -11.76 -3.96
C THR A 174 11.91 -12.04 -4.09
N ALA A 175 11.25 -12.36 -2.98
CA ALA A 175 9.81 -12.55 -2.93
C ALA A 175 9.16 -11.53 -1.98
N ILE A 176 7.90 -11.23 -2.26
CA ILE A 176 7.06 -10.35 -1.44
C ILE A 176 5.83 -11.15 -1.08
N SER A 177 5.54 -11.28 0.22
CA SER A 177 4.30 -11.90 0.68
C SER A 177 3.14 -10.92 0.57
N ASP A 178 1.94 -11.46 0.32
CA ASP A 178 0.69 -10.71 0.45
C ASP A 178 0.54 -10.13 1.87
N PHE A 179 -0.38 -9.16 2.01
CA PHE A 179 -0.74 -8.60 3.31
C PHE A 179 -1.28 -9.69 4.22
N ALA A 180 -0.44 -10.15 5.12
CA ALA A 180 -0.83 -11.03 6.19
C ALA A 180 -0.88 -10.25 7.51
N PHE A 181 -1.75 -10.72 8.41
CA PHE A 181 -1.66 -10.31 9.81
C PHE A 181 -0.39 -10.92 10.37
N ILE A 182 0.69 -10.14 10.41
CA ILE A 182 1.87 -10.51 11.15
C ILE A 182 1.50 -10.27 12.60
N MET A 183 1.25 -11.35 13.34
CA MET A 183 1.26 -11.29 14.79
C MET A 183 2.68 -10.84 15.17
N SER A 184 2.87 -9.53 15.38
CA SER A 184 4.03 -9.05 16.10
C SER A 184 4.06 -9.82 17.41
N LEU A 185 5.11 -10.60 17.62
CA LEU A 185 5.20 -11.48 18.77
C LEU A 185 4.99 -10.65 20.05
N PRO A 186 4.32 -11.22 21.07
CA PRO A 186 3.88 -10.48 22.23
C PRO A 186 5.08 -9.80 22.88
N THR A 187 5.12 -8.47 22.80
CA THR A 187 6.11 -7.64 23.46
C THR A 187 5.98 -7.88 24.96
N LYS A 188 7.02 -8.39 25.61
CA LYS A 188 7.11 -8.40 27.08
C LYS A 188 7.31 -6.95 27.55
N SER A 189 6.23 -6.19 27.66
CA SER A 189 6.17 -4.95 28.42
C SER A 189 4.98 -5.05 29.37
N PRO A 190 5.16 -4.80 30.68
CA PRO A 190 4.08 -4.94 31.64
C PRO A 190 3.06 -3.82 31.42
N ALA A 191 1.84 -4.21 31.06
CA ALA A 191 0.60 -3.47 31.25
C ALA A 191 0.60 -1.97 30.90
N LEU A 192 0.33 -1.66 29.63
CA LEU A 192 -0.52 -0.52 29.27
C LEU A 192 -1.56 -1.00 28.25
N PRO A 193 -2.86 -0.73 28.43
CA PRO A 193 -3.86 -1.05 27.43
C PRO A 193 -3.63 -0.12 26.23
N ALA A 194 -2.96 -0.62 25.20
CA ALA A 194 -2.81 0.10 23.94
C ALA A 194 -4.15 0.10 23.19
N PRO A 195 -4.58 1.24 22.60
CA PRO A 195 -5.79 1.30 21.80
C PRO A 195 -5.67 0.36 20.58
N LEU A 196 -6.81 -0.11 20.07
CA LEU A 196 -7.00 -1.01 18.91
C LEU A 196 -6.42 -0.48 17.57
N SER A 197 -5.56 0.54 17.59
CA SER A 197 -4.89 1.12 16.42
C SER A 197 -3.66 0.34 15.94
N SER A 198 -3.37 -0.83 16.51
CA SER A 198 -2.14 -1.61 16.25
C SER A 198 -2.37 -2.83 15.36
N ILE A 199 -3.27 -2.74 14.38
CA ILE A 199 -3.38 -3.77 13.33
C ILE A 199 -2.27 -3.49 12.32
N LYS A 200 -1.13 -4.18 12.43
CA LYS A 200 -0.03 -4.10 11.45
C LYS A 200 -0.27 -5.11 10.32
N ALA A 201 -0.66 -4.60 9.16
CA ALA A 201 -0.49 -5.30 7.89
C ALA A 201 0.86 -4.86 7.31
N GLY A 202 1.77 -5.80 7.05
CA GLY A 202 3.08 -5.50 6.47
C GLY A 202 3.53 -6.61 5.54
N CYS A 203 4.15 -6.24 4.41
CA CYS A 203 4.80 -7.17 3.50
C CYS A 203 6.24 -7.41 3.98
N SER A 204 6.59 -8.65 4.26
CA SER A 204 7.99 -9.06 4.45
C SER A 204 8.64 -9.25 3.08
N VAL A 205 9.87 -8.76 2.93
CA VAL A 205 10.67 -8.93 1.71
C VAL A 205 12.02 -9.52 2.12
N TYR A 206 12.42 -10.63 1.48
CA TYR A 206 13.56 -11.44 1.91
C TYR A 206 14.53 -11.77 0.77
N TRP A 207 15.83 -11.87 1.08
CA TRP A 207 16.89 -12.25 0.12
C TRP A 207 18.09 -12.93 0.79
N ARG A 208 18.76 -13.85 0.08
CA ARG A 208 19.93 -14.62 0.54
C ARG A 208 21.26 -14.01 0.08
N CYS A 209 22.15 -13.68 1.02
CA CYS A 209 23.54 -13.39 0.69
C CYS A 209 24.32 -14.68 0.39
N ARG A 210 24.85 -14.81 -0.82
CA ARG A 210 25.71 -15.93 -1.21
C ARG A 210 27.14 -15.63 -0.75
N SER A 211 27.63 -16.37 0.24
CA SER A 211 29.06 -16.52 0.50
C SER A 211 29.69 -17.24 -0.70
N ILE A 212 30.62 -16.59 -1.37
CA ILE A 212 31.57 -17.26 -2.27
C ILE A 212 32.68 -17.83 -1.38
#